data_AF-A0AAV8Y7W3-F1
#
_entry.id   AF-A0AAV8Y7W3-F1
#
_cell.length_a   1.000
_cell.length_b   1.000
_cell.length_c   1.000
_cell.angle_alpha   90.00
_cell.angle_beta   90.00
_cell.angle_gamma   90.00
#
_symmetry.space_group_name_H-M   'P 1'
#
loop_
_entity.id
_entity.type
_entity.pdbx_description
1 polymer ?
#
loop_
_entity_poly.entity_id
_entity_poly.type
_entity_poly.pdbx_seq_one_letter_code
_entity_poly.pdbx_strand_id
1 'polypeptide(L)'
;MGVTETDVEMKNADSPPGLEAGDSKRDADLQSLLEIREHARQIEKAVANKENRFILRVLRCLPNTRRKLNGVVLRSLISQIYPVSEREALLTFVEEASGEIDSTQARARSAAKSPVPEVDTYVNLLILVRLIDTNKLQEAERCSQALMNKITSQE
;
A
#
# COMPACT_ATOMS: atom_id res chain seq x y z
N MET A 1 11.54 -15.17 -47.94
CA MET A 1 10.29 -15.16 -47.16
C MET A 1 10.66 -15.20 -45.69
N GLY A 2 10.11 -14.29 -44.89
CA GLY A 2 10.39 -14.16 -43.46
C GLY A 2 10.45 -12.68 -43.08
N VAL A 3 9.28 -12.06 -43.02
CA VAL A 3 9.01 -10.63 -42.87
C VAL A 3 9.46 -10.15 -41.49
N THR A 4 10.14 -9.00 -41.45
CA THR A 4 10.37 -8.18 -40.26
C THR A 4 9.04 -7.52 -39.87
N GLU A 5 8.40 -7.98 -38.79
CA GLU A 5 7.27 -7.27 -38.21
C GLU A 5 7.79 -6.11 -37.36
N THR A 6 7.62 -4.92 -37.94
CA THR A 6 7.57 -3.64 -37.28
C THR A 6 6.46 -3.64 -36.23
N ASP A 7 6.81 -3.55 -34.94
CA ASP A 7 5.86 -3.06 -33.95
C ASP A 7 6.14 -1.57 -33.71
N VAL A 8 5.24 -0.76 -34.27
CA VAL A 8 5.28 0.69 -34.25
C VAL A 8 4.50 1.11 -33.00
N GLU A 9 5.20 1.20 -31.86
CA GLU A 9 4.62 1.80 -30.66
C GLU A 9 4.45 3.31 -30.90
N MET A 10 3.22 3.69 -31.22
CA MET A 10 2.77 5.04 -31.51
C MET A 10 3.02 5.95 -30.31
N LYS A 11 4.06 6.79 -30.41
CA LYS A 11 4.29 7.93 -29.53
C LYS A 11 3.23 8.99 -29.82
N ASN A 12 2.15 8.98 -29.05
CA ASN A 12 1.16 10.05 -29.07
C ASN A 12 1.84 11.36 -28.67
N ALA A 13 1.93 12.28 -29.61
CA ALA A 13 2.68 13.53 -29.54
C ALA A 13 1.77 14.74 -29.29
N ASP A 14 0.81 14.63 -28.36
CA ASP A 14 -0.01 15.78 -27.96
C ASP A 14 -0.45 15.69 -26.49
N SER A 15 0.48 16.00 -25.58
CA SER A 15 0.14 16.34 -24.20
C SER A 15 1.11 17.40 -23.67
N PRO A 16 0.63 18.45 -22.98
CA PRO A 16 1.46 19.51 -22.44
C PRO A 16 2.57 18.94 -21.52
N PRO A 17 3.79 19.51 -21.52
CA PRO A 17 4.97 18.97 -20.83
C PRO A 17 4.89 18.92 -19.29
N GLY A 18 3.73 19.23 -18.69
CA GLY A 18 3.47 19.09 -17.25
C GLY A 18 2.52 17.94 -16.86
N LEU A 19 1.82 17.32 -17.81
CA LEU A 19 0.85 16.24 -17.53
C LEU A 19 1.52 14.86 -17.45
N GLU A 20 2.48 14.58 -18.33
CA GLU A 20 3.19 13.28 -18.42
C GLU A 20 3.93 12.89 -17.13
N ALA A 21 4.57 13.85 -16.45
CA ALA A 21 5.28 13.61 -15.18
C ALA A 21 4.32 13.39 -13.99
N GLY A 22 3.13 14.01 -14.05
CA GLY A 22 2.06 13.81 -13.08
C GLY A 22 1.38 12.46 -13.26
N ASP A 23 1.10 12.05 -14.49
CA ASP A 23 0.53 10.73 -14.81
C ASP A 23 1.51 9.60 -14.53
N SER A 24 2.77 9.72 -14.93
CA SER A 24 3.78 8.69 -14.62
C SER A 24 3.95 8.46 -13.11
N LYS A 25 3.83 9.53 -12.30
CA LYS A 25 3.90 9.43 -10.84
C LYS A 25 2.63 8.83 -10.23
N ARG A 26 1.45 9.19 -10.75
CA ARG A 26 0.18 8.58 -10.35
C ARG A 26 0.13 7.10 -10.72
N ASP A 27 0.64 6.72 -11.88
CA ASP A 27 0.74 5.34 -12.33
C ASP A 27 1.71 4.55 -11.45
N ALA A 28 2.85 5.14 -11.08
CA ALA A 28 3.79 4.51 -10.13
C ALA A 28 3.17 4.34 -8.72
N ASP A 29 2.40 5.31 -8.26
CA ASP A 29 1.68 5.24 -6.98
C ASP A 29 0.57 4.18 -7.03
N LEU A 30 -0.19 4.10 -8.14
CA LEU A 30 -1.22 3.07 -8.37
C LEU A 30 -0.61 1.67 -8.43
N GLN A 31 0.50 1.52 -9.14
CA GLN A 31 1.23 0.26 -9.24
C GLN A 31 1.73 -0.18 -7.86
N SER A 32 2.27 0.75 -7.07
CA SER A 32 2.71 0.48 -5.70
C SER A 32 1.54 0.06 -4.80
N LEU A 33 0.37 0.69 -4.97
CA LEU A 33 -0.85 0.31 -4.26
C LEU A 33 -1.27 -1.13 -4.59
N LEU A 34 -1.34 -1.47 -5.88
CA LEU A 34 -1.73 -2.81 -6.34
C LEU A 34 -0.75 -3.88 -5.83
N GLU A 35 0.56 -3.59 -5.86
CA GLU A 35 1.60 -4.47 -5.32
C GLU A 35 1.41 -4.73 -3.82
N ILE A 36 1.20 -3.68 -3.01
CA ILE A 36 1.03 -3.81 -1.56
C ILE A 36 -0.30 -4.53 -1.23
N ARG A 37 -1.35 -4.29 -2.02
CA ARG A 37 -2.62 -4.99 -1.88
C ARG A 37 -2.47 -6.49 -2.17
N GLU A 38 -1.72 -6.85 -3.19
CA GLU A 38 -1.42 -8.24 -3.50
C GLU A 38 -0.57 -8.89 -2.38
N HIS A 39 0.35 -8.14 -1.77
CA HIS A 39 1.06 -8.63 -0.57
C HIS A 39 0.10 -8.94 0.59
N ALA A 40 -0.86 -8.07 0.87
CA ALA A 40 -1.88 -8.31 1.90
C ALA A 40 -2.70 -9.57 1.60
N ARG A 41 -3.10 -9.78 0.34
CA ARG A 41 -3.80 -11.00 -0.11
C ARG A 41 -2.94 -12.26 0.02
N GLN A 42 -1.64 -12.17 -0.28
CA GLN A 42 -0.71 -13.27 -0.12
C GLN A 42 -0.51 -13.65 1.35
N ILE A 43 -0.47 -12.67 2.25
CA ILE A 43 -0.43 -12.91 3.70
C ILE A 43 -1.70 -13.63 4.16
N GLU A 44 -2.88 -13.14 3.77
CA GLU A 44 -4.16 -13.79 4.10
C GLU A 44 -4.22 -15.24 3.60
N LYS A 45 -3.77 -15.49 2.37
CA LYS A 45 -3.67 -16.85 1.83
C LYS A 45 -2.64 -17.71 2.58
N ALA A 46 -1.52 -17.12 2.99
CA ALA A 46 -0.51 -17.80 3.79
C ALA A 46 -1.08 -18.31 5.12
N VAL A 47 -1.87 -17.46 5.79
CA VAL A 47 -2.54 -17.79 7.06
C VAL A 47 -3.58 -18.88 6.84
N ALA A 48 -4.41 -18.75 5.80
CA ALA A 48 -5.43 -19.76 5.47
C ALA A 48 -4.83 -21.13 5.13
N ASN A 49 -3.72 -21.17 4.38
CA ASN A 49 -3.06 -22.40 3.96
C ASN A 49 -1.98 -22.91 4.93
N LYS A 50 -1.62 -22.14 5.96
CA LYS A 50 -0.47 -22.38 6.85
C LYS A 50 0.87 -22.47 6.11
N GLU A 51 1.03 -21.67 5.07
CA GLU A 51 2.22 -21.66 4.20
C GLU A 51 3.05 -20.38 4.38
N ASN A 52 3.97 -20.40 5.35
CA ASN A 52 4.83 -19.24 5.69
C ASN A 52 5.72 -18.75 4.53
N ARG A 53 5.85 -19.52 3.45
CA ARG A 53 6.62 -19.17 2.26
C ARG A 53 6.13 -17.87 1.60
N PHE A 54 4.82 -17.64 1.59
CA PHE A 54 4.23 -16.41 1.04
C PHE A 54 4.62 -15.18 1.87
N ILE A 55 4.58 -15.29 3.20
CA ILE A 55 5.01 -14.22 4.12
C ILE A 55 6.48 -13.89 3.90
N LEU A 56 7.36 -14.90 3.81
CA LEU A 56 8.79 -14.70 3.56
C LEU A 56 9.07 -13.98 2.23
N ARG A 57 8.28 -14.27 1.18
CA ARG A 57 8.39 -13.58 -0.11
C ARG A 57 8.03 -12.09 0.04
N VAL A 58 6.93 -11.79 0.73
CA VAL A 58 6.49 -10.41 1.00
C VAL A 58 7.55 -9.66 1.81
N LEU A 59 8.09 -10.27 2.87
CA LEU A 59 9.14 -9.67 3.70
C LEU A 59 10.43 -9.38 2.91
N ARG A 60 10.78 -10.22 1.95
CA ARG A 60 11.91 -9.97 1.03
C ARG A 60 11.65 -8.79 0.09
N CYS A 61 10.40 -8.56 -0.32
CA CYS A 61 10.00 -7.43 -1.15
C CYS A 61 9.84 -6.13 -0.35
N LEU A 62 9.75 -6.22 0.98
CA LEU A 62 9.55 -5.09 1.89
C LEU A 62 10.53 -3.93 1.73
N PRO A 63 11.85 -4.14 1.55
CA PRO A 63 12.79 -3.04 1.35
C PRO A 63 12.53 -2.27 0.05
N ASN A 64 12.02 -2.95 -0.96
CA ASN A 64 11.69 -2.33 -2.25
C ASN A 64 10.38 -1.53 -2.15
N THR A 65 9.36 -2.10 -1.50
CA THR A 65 8.10 -1.38 -1.27
C THR A 65 8.28 -0.19 -0.33
N ARG A 66 9.18 -0.28 0.67
CA ARG A 66 9.56 0.87 1.53
C ARG A 66 10.05 2.06 0.72
N ARG A 67 10.88 1.84 -0.30
CA ARG A 67 11.41 2.93 -1.15
C ARG A 67 10.34 3.58 -2.02
N LYS A 68 9.29 2.83 -2.37
CA LYS A 68 8.17 3.28 -3.20
C LYS A 68 6.95 3.70 -2.39
N LEU A 69 7.01 3.61 -1.06
CA LEU A 69 5.89 3.87 -0.18
C LEU A 69 5.63 5.37 -0.09
N ASN A 70 4.47 5.77 -0.59
CA ASN A 70 4.02 7.16 -0.58
C ASN A 70 2.87 7.34 0.43
N GLY A 71 2.77 8.52 1.05
CA GLY A 71 1.71 8.79 2.04
C GLY A 71 0.31 8.66 1.45
N VAL A 72 0.17 9.01 0.16
CA VAL A 72 -1.08 8.84 -0.59
C VAL A 72 -1.44 7.36 -0.80
N VAL A 73 -0.43 6.51 -1.07
CA VAL A 73 -0.62 5.07 -1.24
C VAL A 73 -1.07 4.41 0.06
N LEU A 74 -0.47 4.79 1.20
CA LEU A 74 -0.90 4.30 2.52
C LEU A 74 -2.35 4.69 2.83
N ARG A 75 -2.73 5.95 2.56
CA ARG A 75 -4.10 6.43 2.78
C ARG A 75 -5.11 5.63 1.95
N SER A 76 -4.82 5.41 0.67
CA SER A 76 -5.69 4.64 -0.22
C SER A 76 -5.76 3.16 0.19
N LEU A 77 -4.62 2.57 0.58
CA LEU A 77 -4.55 1.19 1.09
C LEU A 77 -5.40 1.00 2.34
N ILE A 78 -5.27 1.89 3.33
CA ILE A 78 -6.04 1.86 4.58
C ILE A 78 -7.54 1.94 4.28
N SER A 79 -7.94 2.81 3.35
CA SER A 79 -9.34 2.94 2.93
C SER A 79 -9.90 1.68 2.26
N GLN A 80 -9.06 0.91 1.57
CA GLN A 80 -9.46 -0.34 0.89
C GLN A 80 -9.48 -1.56 1.82
N ILE A 81 -8.55 -1.65 2.76
CA ILE A 81 -8.36 -2.83 3.62
C ILE A 81 -9.20 -2.77 4.90
N TYR A 82 -9.46 -1.57 5.45
CA TYR A 82 -10.15 -1.43 6.73
C TYR A 82 -11.59 -0.96 6.59
N PRO A 83 -12.47 -1.34 7.54
CA PRO A 83 -13.76 -0.70 7.72
C PRO A 83 -13.59 0.76 8.19
N VAL A 84 -14.63 1.57 7.97
CA VAL A 84 -14.62 3.01 8.28
C VAL A 84 -14.33 3.30 9.76
N SER A 85 -14.73 2.41 10.65
CA SER A 85 -14.51 2.54 12.11
C SER A 85 -13.04 2.46 12.53
N GLU A 86 -12.23 1.66 11.84
CA GLU A 86 -10.82 1.43 12.22
C GLU A 86 -9.86 2.29 11.40
N ARG A 87 -10.27 2.69 10.19
CA ARG A 87 -9.43 3.49 9.30
C ARG A 87 -9.13 4.88 9.87
N GLU A 88 -10.05 5.51 10.59
CA GLU A 88 -9.87 6.88 11.10
C GLU A 88 -8.73 7.00 12.12
N ALA A 89 -8.59 6.00 12.99
CA ALA A 89 -7.50 5.94 13.95
C ALA A 89 -6.14 5.81 13.23
N LEU A 90 -6.08 5.00 12.17
CA LEU A 90 -4.86 4.80 11.37
C LEU A 90 -4.53 6.02 10.50
N LEU A 91 -5.55 6.70 9.96
CA LEU A 91 -5.38 7.91 9.16
C LEU A 91 -4.83 9.09 9.97
N THR A 92 -5.10 9.13 11.28
CA THR A 92 -4.50 10.12 12.20
C THR A 92 -2.97 10.04 12.23
N PHE A 93 -2.39 8.85 12.03
CA PHE A 93 -0.93 8.66 11.96
C PHE A 93 -0.34 8.95 10.59
N VAL A 94 -1.17 9.15 9.56
CA VAL A 94 -0.72 9.48 8.20
C VAL A 94 -1.00 10.95 7.95
N GLU A 95 -0.28 11.83 8.65
CA GLU A 95 -0.37 13.28 8.42
C GLU A 95 0.47 13.73 7.22
N GLU A 96 -0.14 14.62 6.41
CA GLU A 96 0.37 15.28 5.20
C GLU A 96 0.56 14.43 3.93
N ALA A 97 -0.50 13.76 3.51
CA ALA A 97 -0.69 13.46 2.10
C ALA A 97 -1.96 14.16 1.60
N SER A 98 -1.80 15.42 1.16
CA SER A 98 -2.82 16.17 0.42
C SER A 98 -2.88 15.60 -1.00
N GLY A 99 -3.60 14.51 -1.14
CA GLY A 99 -3.84 13.82 -2.39
C GLY A 99 -4.59 12.54 -2.10
N GLU A 100 -5.74 12.36 -2.72
CA GLU A 100 -6.29 11.04 -2.95
C GLU A 100 -5.77 10.60 -4.33
N ILE A 101 -5.21 9.40 -4.43
CA ILE A 101 -5.16 8.74 -5.75
C ILE A 101 -6.62 8.46 -6.07
N ASP A 102 -7.21 9.29 -6.92
CA ASP A 102 -8.57 9.09 -7.42
C ASP A 102 -8.60 7.78 -8.21
N SER A 103 -8.88 6.72 -7.47
CA SER A 103 -8.90 5.37 -7.97
C SER A 103 -10.29 5.13 -8.55
N THR A 104 -10.69 5.90 -9.55
CA THR A 104 -11.95 5.68 -10.29
C THR A 104 -12.01 4.28 -10.91
N GLN A 105 -10.86 3.60 -11.08
CA GLN A 105 -10.76 2.21 -11.50
C GLN A 105 -10.71 1.17 -10.36
N ALA A 106 -10.53 1.58 -9.10
CA ALA A 106 -10.53 0.68 -7.94
C ALA A 106 -11.54 1.15 -6.89
N ARG A 107 -12.83 1.17 -7.27
CA ARG A 107 -13.95 1.15 -6.30
C ARG A 107 -13.97 -0.17 -5.52
N ALA A 108 -12.91 -0.47 -4.78
CA ALA A 108 -12.97 -1.42 -3.69
C ALA A 108 -13.73 -0.72 -2.58
N ARG A 109 -15.02 -1.05 -2.44
CA ARG A 109 -15.81 -0.71 -1.25
C ARG A 109 -14.96 -1.09 -0.03
N SER A 110 -14.88 -0.20 0.95
CA SER A 110 -14.21 -0.45 2.22
C SER A 110 -14.56 -1.84 2.74
N ALA A 111 -13.56 -2.57 3.23
CA ALA A 111 -13.76 -3.94 3.68
C ALA A 111 -14.85 -3.97 4.75
N ALA A 112 -15.87 -4.80 4.55
CA ALA A 112 -16.98 -4.96 5.50
C ALA A 112 -16.57 -5.76 6.75
N LYS A 113 -15.40 -6.41 6.71
CA LYS A 113 -14.81 -7.21 7.79
C LYS A 113 -13.42 -6.68 8.09
N SER A 114 -13.03 -6.72 9.36
CA SER A 114 -11.65 -6.45 9.75
C SER A 114 -10.71 -7.47 9.09
N PRO A 115 -9.53 -7.03 8.61
CA PRO A 115 -8.55 -7.93 8.03
C PRO A 115 -7.99 -8.89 9.09
N VAL A 116 -7.36 -9.98 8.64
CA VAL A 116 -6.65 -10.94 9.50
C VAL A 116 -5.58 -10.22 10.31
N PRO A 117 -5.34 -10.58 11.59
CA PRO A 117 -4.36 -9.92 12.45
C PRO A 117 -2.94 -9.80 11.86
N GLU A 118 -2.51 -10.76 11.03
CA GLU A 118 -1.22 -10.71 10.35
C GLU A 118 -1.18 -9.62 9.27
N VAL A 119 -2.31 -9.40 8.57
CA VAL A 119 -2.46 -8.32 7.59
C VAL A 119 -2.50 -6.97 8.31
N ASP A 120 -3.21 -6.89 9.44
CA ASP A 120 -3.22 -5.69 10.29
C ASP A 120 -1.80 -5.34 10.75
N THR A 121 -1.07 -6.33 11.26
CA THR A 121 0.33 -6.16 11.69
C THR A 121 1.23 -5.69 10.55
N TYR A 122 1.08 -6.24 9.35
CA TYR A 122 1.84 -5.82 8.18
C TYR A 122 1.56 -4.36 7.79
N VAL A 123 0.30 -3.92 7.79
CA VAL A 123 -0.03 -2.52 7.47
C VAL A 123 0.49 -1.56 8.53
N ASN A 124 0.35 -1.89 9.82
CA ASN A 124 0.91 -1.07 10.90
C ASN A 124 2.43 -0.99 10.83
N LEU A 125 3.11 -2.09 10.46
CA LEU A 125 4.55 -2.08 10.21
C LEU A 125 4.92 -1.14 9.07
N LEU A 126 4.18 -1.13 7.97
CA LEU A 126 4.42 -0.20 6.84
C LEU A 126 4.25 1.27 7.27
N ILE A 127 3.24 1.57 8.10
CA ILE A 127 3.03 2.91 8.66
C ILE A 127 4.19 3.31 9.58
N LEU A 128 4.59 2.41 10.49
CA LEU A 128 5.70 2.65 11.42
C LEU A 128 7.01 2.92 10.67
N VAL A 129 7.31 2.12 9.64
CA VAL A 129 8.49 2.30 8.79
C VAL A 129 8.45 3.68 8.11
N ARG A 130 7.29 4.11 7.62
CA ARG A 130 7.14 5.43 7.02
C ARG A 130 7.33 6.56 8.03
N LEU A 131 6.83 6.42 9.25
CA LEU A 131 6.98 7.39 10.34
C LEU A 131 8.45 7.53 10.78
N ILE A 132 9.18 6.42 10.81
CA ILE A 132 10.63 6.43 11.04
C ILE A 132 11.34 7.17 9.90
N ASP A 133 10.95 6.92 8.66
CA ASP A 133 11.51 7.61 7.49
C ASP A 133 11.20 9.11 7.46
N THR A 134 10.10 9.55 8.04
CA THR A 134 9.74 10.98 8.18
C THR A 134 10.26 11.62 9.47
N ASN A 135 11.07 10.91 10.28
CA ASN A 135 11.55 11.37 11.59
C ASN A 135 10.45 11.76 12.59
N LYS A 136 9.21 11.28 12.42
CA LYS A 136 8.10 11.53 13.35
C LYS A 136 8.09 10.50 14.48
N LEU A 137 9.10 10.58 15.35
CA LEU A 137 9.34 9.59 16.41
C LEU A 137 8.18 9.48 17.43
N GLN A 138 7.51 10.59 17.74
CA GLN A 138 6.36 10.62 18.68
C GLN A 138 5.14 9.86 18.15
N GLU A 139 4.83 10.01 16.86
CA GLU A 139 3.76 9.26 16.20
C GLU A 139 4.15 7.79 16.03
N ALA A 140 5.41 7.52 15.71
CA ALA A 140 5.95 6.16 15.60
C ALA A 140 5.81 5.38 16.92
N GLU A 141 6.13 6.02 18.05
CA GLU A 141 6.00 5.43 19.38
C GLU A 141 4.53 5.10 19.70
N ARG A 142 3.60 6.03 19.44
CA ARG A 142 2.16 5.78 19.60
C ARG A 142 1.63 4.67 18.70
N CYS A 143 2.05 4.65 17.43
CA CYS A 143 1.67 3.60 16.48
C CYS A 143 2.21 2.23 16.93
N SER A 144 3.47 2.17 17.38
CA SER A 144 4.08 0.96 17.93
C SER A 144 3.36 0.48 19.20
N GLN A 145 3.00 1.38 20.11
CA GLN A 145 2.25 1.03 21.32
C GLN A 145 0.86 0.49 20.98
N ALA A 146 0.16 1.13 20.03
CA ALA A 146 -1.15 0.67 19.56
C ALA A 146 -1.08 -0.72 18.91
N LEU A 147 -0.04 -0.96 18.10
CA LEU A 147 0.26 -2.26 17.50
C LEU A 147 0.50 -3.34 18.58
N MET A 148 1.37 -3.05 19.54
CA MET A 148 1.68 -3.99 20.64
C MET A 148 0.46 -4.31 21.49
N ASN A 149 -0.38 -3.31 21.78
CA ASN A 149 -1.64 -3.52 22.50
C ASN A 149 -2.60 -4.42 21.71
N LYS A 150 -2.69 -4.24 20.38
CA LYS A 150 -3.50 -5.10 19.51
C LYS A 150 -2.98 -6.55 19.49
N ILE A 151 -1.67 -6.76 19.36
CA ILE A 151 -1.06 -8.10 19.35
C ILE A 151 -1.27 -8.78 20.71
N THR A 152 -1.03 -8.07 21.80
CA THR A 152 -1.21 -8.61 23.17
C THR A 152 -2.67 -8.92 23.48
N SER A 153 -3.63 -8.19 22.90
CA SER A 153 -5.06 -8.44 23.08
C SER A 153 -5.60 -9.59 22.20
N GLN A 154 -4.81 -10.09 21.26
CA GLN A 154 -5.18 -11.17 20.34
C GLN A 154 -4.73 -12.56 20.82
N GLU A 155 -3.86 -12.61 21.82
CA GLU A 155 -3.50 -13.82 22.60
C GLU A 155 -4.52 -14.06 23.72
#